data_AF-A0A7S3X8R8-F1
#
_entry.id   AF-A0A7S3X8R8-F1
#
_cell.length_a   1.000
_cell.length_b   1.000
_cell.length_c   1.000
_cell.angle_alpha   90.00
_cell.angle_beta   90.00
_cell.angle_gamma   90.00
#
_symmetry.space_group_name_H-M   'P 1'
#
loop_
_entity.id
_entity.type
_entity.pdbx_description
1 polymer ?
#
loop_
_entity_poly.entity_id
_entity_poly.type
_entity_poly.pdbx_seq_one_letter_code
_entity_poly.pdbx_strand_id
1 'polypeptide(L)'
;LYPDKVHYVDIILGSTVEILQKYFAKIGDHGARKLSGTGAERVADLLASPLKSISLSVLEMEHYPTLLSYLDFPTRKQLALNLIGIVVENDQALTSVAAVNCLFKFITPLLKDEEDTPADEGKDKEAFADEQSQVCKLVHQVRVDDTDEVFAILTAMRGHFGQG
;
A
#
# COMPACT_ATOMS: atom_id res chain seq x y z
N LEU A 1 -0.08 -22.31 3.40
CA LEU A 1 0.40 -21.90 2.06
C LEU A 1 1.93 -21.87 2.10
N TYR A 2 2.60 -22.24 1.01
CA TYR A 2 4.07 -22.37 0.95
C TYR A 2 4.76 -20.99 0.96
N PRO A 3 5.45 -20.60 2.05
CA PRO A 3 6.06 -19.27 2.21
C PRO A 3 7.20 -19.00 1.21
N ASP A 4 7.84 -20.05 0.70
CA ASP A 4 8.96 -19.97 -0.25
C ASP A 4 8.54 -19.72 -1.71
N LYS A 5 7.26 -19.48 -1.97
CA LYS A 5 6.69 -19.31 -3.32
C LYS A 5 6.40 -17.87 -3.70
N VAL A 6 7.13 -16.91 -3.13
CA VAL A 6 7.09 -15.47 -3.48
C VAL A 6 7.21 -15.26 -5.00
N HIS A 7 8.06 -16.04 -5.67
CA HIS A 7 8.21 -16.03 -7.12
C HIS A 7 6.93 -16.35 -7.91
N TYR A 8 6.08 -17.26 -7.41
CA TYR A 8 4.82 -17.58 -8.08
C TYR A 8 3.80 -16.45 -7.97
N VAL A 9 3.81 -15.75 -6.84
CA VAL A 9 2.97 -14.56 -6.65
C VAL A 9 3.40 -13.50 -7.66
N ASP A 10 4.70 -13.22 -7.79
CA ASP A 10 5.20 -12.22 -8.72
C ASP A 10 4.90 -12.59 -10.20
N ILE A 11 4.94 -13.87 -10.59
CA ILE A 11 4.48 -14.31 -11.93
C ILE A 11 3.00 -13.96 -12.15
N ILE A 12 2.14 -14.18 -11.16
CA ILE A 12 0.71 -13.89 -11.27
C ILE A 12 0.49 -12.38 -11.37
N LEU A 13 1.24 -11.58 -10.58
CA LEU A 13 1.22 -10.13 -10.66
C LEU A 13 1.68 -9.66 -12.04
N GLY A 14 2.81 -10.16 -12.55
CA GLY A 14 3.31 -9.83 -13.90
C GLY A 14 2.32 -10.20 -15.01
N SER A 15 1.69 -11.37 -14.92
CA SER A 15 0.63 -11.77 -15.85
C SER A 15 -0.56 -10.81 -15.80
N THR A 16 -0.91 -10.33 -14.61
CA THR A 16 -1.97 -9.32 -14.42
C THR A 16 -1.59 -7.98 -15.04
N VAL A 17 -0.33 -7.55 -14.87
CA VAL A 17 0.21 -6.33 -15.50
C VAL A 17 0.09 -6.44 -17.02
N GLU A 18 0.49 -7.56 -17.62
CA GLU A 18 0.39 -7.75 -19.08
C GLU A 18 -1.06 -7.69 -19.58
N ILE A 19 -2.00 -8.30 -18.84
CA ILE A 19 -3.43 -8.29 -19.19
C ILE A 19 -3.95 -6.86 -19.14
N LEU A 20 -3.60 -6.09 -18.10
CA LEU A 20 -3.99 -4.69 -17.97
C LEU A 20 -3.37 -3.84 -19.08
N GLN A 21 -2.10 -4.00 -19.38
CA GLN A 21 -1.43 -3.30 -20.49
C GLN A 21 -2.11 -3.59 -21.83
N LYS A 22 -2.45 -4.85 -22.11
CA LYS A 22 -3.17 -5.23 -23.34
C LYS A 22 -4.58 -4.63 -23.38
N TYR A 23 -5.27 -4.59 -22.24
CA TYR A 23 -6.59 -3.96 -22.12
C TYR A 23 -6.53 -2.45 -22.38
N PHE A 24 -5.60 -1.75 -21.74
CA PHE A 24 -5.36 -0.32 -21.93
C PHE A 24 -4.96 0.02 -23.37
N ALA A 25 -4.04 -0.76 -23.96
CA ALA A 25 -3.66 -0.63 -25.36
C ALA A 25 -4.84 -0.81 -26.33
N LYS A 26 -5.76 -1.75 -26.01
CA LYS A 26 -6.96 -2.00 -26.83
C LYS A 26 -7.98 -0.88 -26.76
N ILE A 27 -8.03 -0.15 -25.65
CA ILE A 27 -8.96 0.98 -25.44
C ILE A 27 -8.38 2.29 -26.01
N GLY A 28 -7.15 2.26 -26.54
CA GLY A 28 -6.46 3.44 -27.07
C GLY A 28 -5.99 4.39 -25.97
N ASP A 29 -5.95 3.89 -24.73
CA ASP A 29 -5.61 4.65 -23.55
C ASP A 29 -4.34 4.03 -22.95
N HIS A 30 -3.18 4.63 -23.24
CA HIS A 30 -1.87 4.12 -22.83
C HIS A 30 -1.55 4.40 -21.35
N GLY A 31 -2.52 4.14 -20.46
CA GLY A 31 -2.36 4.29 -19.01
C GLY A 31 -2.69 5.68 -18.46
N ALA A 32 -3.45 6.51 -19.20
CA ALA A 32 -3.95 7.77 -18.66
C ALA A 32 -5.15 7.57 -17.73
N ARG A 33 -5.95 6.52 -17.96
CA ARG A 33 -7.10 6.19 -17.11
C ARG A 33 -6.75 5.15 -16.05
N LYS A 34 -7.08 5.47 -14.80
CA LYS A 34 -7.03 4.54 -13.67
C LYS A 34 -8.16 3.51 -13.81
N LEU A 35 -7.90 2.27 -13.39
CA LEU A 35 -8.93 1.27 -13.16
C LEU A 35 -9.85 1.79 -12.07
N SER A 36 -11.15 1.71 -12.31
CA SER A 36 -12.18 2.00 -11.32
C SER A 36 -13.28 0.94 -11.37
N GLY A 37 -14.05 0.85 -10.28
CA GLY A 37 -15.12 -0.13 -10.11
C GLY A 37 -14.62 -1.57 -9.95
N THR A 38 -15.38 -2.54 -10.42
CA THR A 38 -15.14 -3.97 -10.15
C THR A 38 -13.78 -4.46 -10.62
N GLY A 39 -13.19 -3.88 -11.66
CA GLY A 39 -11.85 -4.25 -12.12
C GLY A 39 -10.75 -3.85 -11.12
N ALA A 40 -10.85 -2.64 -10.56
CA ALA A 40 -9.93 -2.16 -9.54
C ALA A 40 -10.06 -2.97 -8.24
N GLU A 41 -11.28 -3.26 -7.82
CA GLU A 41 -11.57 -4.10 -6.64
C GLU A 41 -10.92 -5.48 -6.75
N ARG A 42 -11.01 -6.14 -7.92
CA ARG A 42 -10.39 -7.46 -8.12
C ARG A 42 -8.87 -7.41 -8.08
N VAL A 43 -8.27 -6.37 -8.65
CA VAL A 43 -6.82 -6.18 -8.58
C VAL A 43 -6.40 -5.85 -7.15
N ALA A 44 -7.19 -5.08 -6.42
CA ALA A 44 -6.95 -4.82 -5.00
C ALA A 44 -7.06 -6.09 -4.15
N ASP A 45 -8.10 -6.90 -4.35
CA ASP A 45 -8.22 -8.20 -3.69
C ASP A 45 -7.01 -9.10 -3.98
N LEU A 46 -6.55 -9.10 -5.24
CA LEU A 46 -5.35 -9.84 -5.66
C LEU A 46 -4.08 -9.33 -4.96
N LEU A 47 -3.93 -8.02 -4.79
CA LEU A 47 -2.78 -7.43 -4.09
C LEU A 47 -2.86 -7.65 -2.57
N ALA A 48 -4.07 -7.63 -1.99
CA ALA A 48 -4.31 -7.86 -0.57
C ALA A 48 -4.14 -9.32 -0.15
N SER A 49 -4.38 -10.28 -1.05
CA SER A 49 -4.31 -11.71 -0.72
C SER A 49 -2.90 -12.18 -0.30
N PRO A 50 -1.81 -11.84 -1.03
CA PRO A 50 -0.45 -12.12 -0.61
C PRO A 50 -0.09 -11.43 0.70
N LEU A 51 -0.49 -10.17 0.90
CA LEU A 51 -0.21 -9.41 2.13
C LEU A 51 -0.77 -10.09 3.39
N LYS A 52 -1.91 -10.78 3.28
CA LYS A 52 -2.51 -11.51 4.40
C LYS A 52 -1.76 -12.80 4.78
N SER A 53 -0.95 -13.35 3.87
CA SER A 53 -0.30 -14.66 4.09
C SER A 53 1.23 -14.64 4.02
N ILE A 54 1.81 -13.56 3.50
CA ILE A 54 3.24 -13.36 3.29
C ILE A 54 3.63 -12.04 3.95
N SER A 55 4.81 -12.01 4.56
CA SER A 55 5.42 -10.83 5.18
C SER A 55 5.53 -9.63 4.22
N LEU A 56 5.93 -8.47 4.75
CA LEU A 56 6.23 -7.22 4.01
C LEU A 56 7.16 -7.39 2.79
N SER A 57 7.79 -8.55 2.61
CA SER A 57 8.54 -8.98 1.42
C SER A 57 7.74 -8.86 0.11
N VAL A 58 6.41 -8.94 0.15
CA VAL A 58 5.56 -8.69 -1.04
C VAL A 58 5.72 -7.27 -1.58
N LEU A 59 6.02 -6.31 -0.70
CA LEU A 59 6.20 -4.92 -1.08
C LEU A 59 7.49 -4.69 -1.90
N GLU A 60 8.42 -5.64 -1.87
CA GLU A 60 9.68 -5.60 -2.64
C GLU A 60 9.56 -6.20 -4.05
N MET A 61 8.39 -6.74 -4.41
CA MET A 61 8.14 -7.34 -5.72
C MET A 61 8.13 -6.28 -6.83
N GLU A 62 8.74 -6.59 -7.98
CA GLU A 62 8.90 -5.66 -9.11
C GLU A 62 7.54 -5.23 -9.70
N HIS A 63 6.59 -6.15 -9.82
CA HIS A 63 5.31 -5.90 -10.47
C HIS A 63 4.26 -5.27 -9.55
N TYR A 64 4.50 -5.26 -8.23
CA TYR A 64 3.52 -4.79 -7.25
C TYR A 64 3.30 -3.26 -7.31
N PRO A 65 4.35 -2.41 -7.31
CA PRO A 65 4.18 -0.96 -7.51
C PRO A 65 3.50 -0.61 -8.84
N THR A 66 3.82 -1.36 -9.90
CA THR A 66 3.22 -1.15 -11.24
C THR A 66 1.71 -1.37 -11.20
N LEU A 67 1.24 -2.45 -10.57
CA LEU A 67 -0.20 -2.69 -10.40
C LEU A 67 -0.89 -1.61 -9.57
N LEU A 68 -0.26 -1.17 -8.49
CA LEU A 68 -0.79 -0.09 -7.65
C LEU A 68 -0.98 1.21 -8.45
N SER A 69 -0.07 1.51 -9.38
CA SER A 69 -0.15 2.72 -10.22
C SER A 69 -1.36 2.75 -11.16
N TYR A 70 -1.95 1.59 -11.46
CA TYR A 70 -3.16 1.50 -12.29
C TYR A 70 -4.45 1.69 -11.49
N LEU A 71 -4.43 1.60 -10.16
CA LEU A 71 -5.63 1.72 -9.33
C LEU A 71 -5.99 3.18 -9.08
N ASP A 72 -7.28 3.47 -8.89
CA ASP A 72 -7.78 4.79 -8.47
C ASP A 72 -7.54 5.07 -6.97
N PHE A 73 -7.64 6.34 -6.58
CA PHE A 73 -7.40 6.78 -5.22
C PHE A 73 -8.22 6.01 -4.16
N PRO A 74 -9.55 5.81 -4.30
CA PRO A 74 -10.34 5.08 -3.30
C PRO A 74 -9.85 3.64 -3.10
N THR A 75 -9.48 2.96 -4.19
CA THR A 75 -8.96 1.59 -4.11
C THR A 75 -7.58 1.55 -3.46
N ARG A 76 -6.69 2.50 -3.79
CA ARG A 76 -5.37 2.60 -3.14
C ARG A 76 -5.50 2.88 -1.63
N LYS A 77 -6.45 3.74 -1.25
CA LYS A 77 -6.76 4.05 0.15
C LYS A 77 -7.26 2.81 0.92
N GLN A 78 -8.19 2.05 0.33
CA GLN A 78 -8.68 0.81 0.94
C GLN A 78 -7.56 -0.22 1.11
N LEU A 79 -6.67 -0.36 0.11
CA LEU A 79 -5.49 -1.21 0.21
C LEU A 79 -4.54 -0.77 1.34
N ALA A 80 -4.29 0.53 1.46
CA ALA A 80 -3.47 1.09 2.52
C ALA A 80 -4.03 0.77 3.90
N LEU A 81 -5.35 0.94 4.11
CA LEU A 81 -6.00 0.59 5.38
C LEU A 81 -5.89 -0.90 5.70
N ASN A 82 -6.13 -1.76 4.71
CA ASN A 82 -5.97 -3.20 4.88
C ASN A 82 -4.53 -3.58 5.25
N LEU A 83 -3.54 -2.94 4.63
CA LEU A 83 -2.13 -3.18 4.91
C LEU A 83 -1.76 -2.78 6.35
N ILE A 84 -2.23 -1.62 6.81
CA ILE A 84 -2.05 -1.18 8.20
C ILE A 84 -2.73 -2.17 9.16
N GLY A 85 -3.97 -2.57 8.85
CA GLY A 85 -4.71 -3.55 9.63
C GLY A 85 -3.93 -4.85 9.79
N ILE A 86 -3.39 -5.40 8.70
CA ILE A 86 -2.58 -6.63 8.71
C ILE A 86 -1.32 -6.47 9.58
N VAL A 87 -0.61 -5.33 9.48
CA VAL A 87 0.61 -5.08 10.27
C VAL A 87 0.28 -4.98 11.77
N VAL A 88 -0.81 -4.29 12.11
CA VAL A 88 -1.25 -4.09 13.49
C VAL A 88 -1.82 -5.38 14.09
N GLU A 89 -2.65 -6.12 13.34
CA GLU A 89 -3.26 -7.39 13.78
C GLU A 89 -2.24 -8.51 13.99
N ASN A 90 -1.20 -8.56 13.14
CA ASN A 90 -0.12 -9.55 13.27
C ASN A 90 0.98 -9.13 14.26
N ASP A 91 0.82 -7.99 14.94
CA ASP A 91 1.83 -7.38 15.83
C ASP A 91 3.24 -7.35 15.20
N GLN A 92 3.28 -7.02 13.90
CA GLN A 92 4.51 -7.10 13.13
C GLN A 92 5.41 -5.90 13.41
N ALA A 93 6.53 -6.15 14.07
CA ALA A 93 7.51 -5.11 14.40
C ALA A 93 8.15 -4.51 13.14
N LEU A 94 8.18 -3.17 13.09
CA LEU A 94 8.89 -2.40 12.07
C LEU A 94 10.34 -2.20 12.52
N THR A 95 11.21 -3.10 12.07
CA THR A 95 12.61 -3.16 12.53
C THR A 95 13.63 -2.52 11.60
N SER A 96 13.21 -2.03 10.43
CA SER A 96 14.14 -1.46 9.44
C SER A 96 13.57 -0.22 8.77
N VAL A 97 14.43 0.79 8.59
CA VAL A 97 14.13 2.01 7.82
C VAL A 97 13.71 1.67 6.38
N ALA A 98 14.29 0.63 5.77
CA ALA A 98 13.93 0.21 4.42
C ALA A 98 12.48 -0.32 4.37
N ALA A 99 12.10 -1.17 5.33
CA ALA A 99 10.74 -1.70 5.43
C ALA A 99 9.72 -0.59 5.69
N VAL A 100 10.05 0.37 6.56
CA VAL A 100 9.22 1.54 6.86
C VAL A 100 9.04 2.40 5.62
N ASN A 101 10.12 2.76 4.92
CA ASN A 101 10.03 3.54 3.69
C ASN A 101 9.23 2.82 2.60
N CYS A 102 9.36 1.50 2.51
CA CYS A 102 8.57 0.70 1.59
C CYS A 102 7.09 0.81 1.95
N LEU A 103 6.72 0.50 3.20
CA LEU A 103 5.35 0.58 3.69
C LEU A 103 4.72 1.97 3.51
N PHE A 104 5.47 3.04 3.82
CA PHE A 104 5.00 4.42 3.72
C PHE A 104 4.71 4.88 2.29
N LYS A 105 5.39 4.32 1.28
CA LYS A 105 5.02 4.53 -0.13
C LYS A 105 3.65 3.96 -0.48
N PHE A 106 3.22 2.89 0.21
CA PHE A 106 1.91 2.27 -0.05
C PHE A 106 0.77 2.94 0.71
N ILE A 107 1.06 3.48 1.90
CA ILE A 107 0.06 4.20 2.70
C ILE A 107 0.00 5.69 2.37
N THR A 108 0.73 6.15 1.34
CA THR A 108 0.73 7.55 0.89
C THR A 108 -0.66 8.16 0.71
N PRO A 109 -1.69 7.44 0.19
CA PRO A 109 -3.07 7.97 0.09
C PRO A 109 -3.73 8.33 1.43
N LEU A 110 -3.21 7.84 2.56
CA LEU A 110 -3.68 8.17 3.91
C LEU A 110 -2.88 9.33 4.56
N LEU A 111 -1.76 9.70 3.95
CA LEU A 111 -0.82 10.67 4.49
C LEU A 111 -0.92 12.03 3.81
N LYS A 112 -1.21 12.07 2.51
CA LYS A 112 -1.31 13.30 1.73
C LYS A 112 -2.36 13.18 0.63
N ASP A 113 -2.86 14.33 0.20
CA ASP A 113 -3.67 14.42 -0.99
C ASP A 113 -2.80 14.25 -2.25
N GLU A 114 -3.29 13.45 -3.20
CA GLU A 114 -2.70 13.21 -4.50
C GLU A 114 -3.50 13.92 -5.61
N GLU A 115 -2.97 13.99 -6.84
CA GLU A 115 -3.63 14.71 -7.93
C GLU A 115 -5.02 14.16 -8.28
N ASP A 116 -5.27 12.89 -7.98
CA ASP A 116 -6.56 12.20 -8.19
C ASP A 116 -7.41 12.06 -6.91
N THR A 117 -7.07 12.78 -5.84
CA THR A 117 -7.87 12.80 -4.60
C THR A 117 -9.26 13.43 -4.85
N PRO A 118 -10.35 12.74 -4.49
CA PRO A 118 -11.71 13.29 -4.61
C PRO A 118 -11.92 14.53 -3.75
N ALA A 119 -12.71 15.50 -4.24
CA ALA A 119 -12.96 16.77 -3.53
C ALA A 119 -13.82 16.63 -2.26
N ASP A 120 -14.39 15.45 -2.01
CA ASP A 120 -15.13 15.05 -0.82
C ASP A 120 -14.31 14.23 0.17
N GLU A 121 -13.05 13.90 -0.15
CA GLU A 121 -12.13 13.22 0.75
C GLU A 121 -11.91 14.02 2.04
N GLY A 122 -11.87 13.33 3.18
CA GLY A 122 -11.73 13.95 4.51
C GLY A 122 -12.93 14.78 5.00
N LYS A 123 -14.04 14.90 4.25
CA LYS A 123 -15.26 15.59 4.73
C LYS A 123 -15.99 14.83 5.83
N ASP A 124 -15.93 13.50 5.78
CA ASP A 124 -16.39 12.64 6.85
C ASP A 124 -15.34 12.59 7.95
N LYS A 125 -15.57 13.39 9.01
CA LYS A 125 -14.64 13.49 10.13
C LYS A 125 -14.54 12.22 10.95
N GLU A 126 -15.59 11.39 10.98
CA GLU A 126 -15.60 10.15 11.75
C GLU A 126 -14.77 9.10 11.01
N ALA A 127 -15.03 8.90 9.72
CA ALA A 127 -14.23 8.01 8.89
C ALA A 127 -12.76 8.43 8.86
N PHE A 128 -12.47 9.73 8.70
CA PHE A 128 -11.11 10.25 8.74
C PHE A 128 -10.43 10.02 10.10
N ALA A 129 -11.15 10.21 11.20
CA ALA A 129 -10.59 9.95 12.54
C ALA A 129 -10.24 8.46 12.74
N ASP A 130 -11.07 7.55 12.24
CA ASP A 130 -10.78 6.11 12.28
C ASP A 130 -9.54 5.75 11.44
N GLU A 131 -9.38 6.35 10.28
CA GLU A 131 -8.19 6.18 9.43
C GLU A 131 -6.92 6.67 10.14
N GLN A 132 -6.95 7.87 10.72
CA GLN A 132 -5.83 8.42 11.48
C GLN A 132 -5.53 7.60 12.75
N SER A 133 -6.54 6.99 13.36
CA SER A 133 -6.37 6.05 14.47
C SER A 133 -5.57 4.81 14.04
N GLN A 134 -5.81 4.28 12.83
CA GLN A 134 -5.01 3.17 12.28
C GLN A 134 -3.56 3.59 12.00
N VAL A 135 -3.36 4.77 11.40
CA VAL A 135 -2.01 5.32 11.18
C VAL A 135 -1.26 5.49 12.51
N CYS A 136 -1.92 5.97 13.57
CA CYS A 136 -1.34 6.06 14.91
C CYS A 136 -0.90 4.68 15.44
N LYS A 137 -1.73 3.65 15.29
CA LYS A 137 -1.39 2.28 15.71
C LYS A 137 -0.18 1.73 14.95
N LEU A 138 -0.03 2.08 13.66
CA LEU A 138 1.14 1.70 12.88
C LEU A 138 2.43 2.29 13.45
N VAL A 139 2.41 3.57 13.86
CA VAL A 139 3.59 4.22 14.47
C VAL A 139 4.02 3.48 15.75
N HIS A 140 3.06 2.95 16.49
CA HIS A 140 3.34 2.15 17.69
C HIS A 140 3.97 0.77 17.40
N GLN A 141 4.02 0.34 16.14
CA GLN A 141 4.70 -0.90 15.74
C GLN A 141 6.21 -0.73 15.52
N VAL A 142 6.76 0.48 15.68
CA VAL A 142 8.21 0.69 15.72
C VAL A 142 8.75 0.17 17.05
N ARG A 143 9.31 -1.04 17.01
CA ARG A 143 9.89 -1.73 18.17
C ARG A 143 11.28 -2.21 17.80
N VAL A 144 12.27 -1.40 18.15
CA VAL A 144 13.69 -1.69 17.93
C VAL A 144 14.43 -1.38 19.23
N ASP A 145 15.36 -2.27 19.62
CA ASP A 145 16.11 -2.14 20.87
C ASP A 145 17.21 -1.07 20.77
N ASP A 146 17.74 -0.86 19.57
CA ASP A 146 18.76 0.15 19.29
C ASP A 146 18.14 1.55 19.13
N THR A 147 18.61 2.50 19.95
CA THR A 147 18.05 3.85 19.99
C THR A 147 18.35 4.64 18.71
N ASP A 148 19.50 4.41 18.06
CA ASP A 148 19.86 5.10 16.83
C ASP A 148 18.99 4.62 15.66
N GLU A 149 18.71 3.32 15.59
CA GLU A 149 17.79 2.73 14.62
C GLU A 149 16.34 3.22 14.82
N VAL A 150 15.85 3.28 16.07
CA VAL A 150 14.55 3.87 16.40
C VAL A 150 14.49 5.32 15.91
N PHE A 151 15.51 6.12 16.20
CA PHE A 151 15.55 7.53 15.79
C PHE A 151 15.58 7.69 14.27
N ALA A 152 16.31 6.83 13.56
CA ALA A 152 16.35 6.81 12.11
C ALA A 152 14.97 6.48 11.51
N ILE A 153 14.27 5.48 12.06
CA ILE A 153 12.92 5.11 11.64
C ILE A 153 11.93 6.24 11.87
N LEU A 154 11.91 6.82 13.08
CA LEU A 154 10.99 7.92 13.42
C LEU A 154 11.26 9.16 12.56
N THR A 155 12.53 9.45 12.26
CA THR A 155 12.91 10.54 11.35
C THR A 155 12.38 10.30 9.94
N ALA A 156 12.49 9.07 9.43
CA ALA A 156 11.94 8.70 8.14
C ALA A 156 10.40 8.84 8.12
N MET A 157 9.70 8.32 9.14
CA MET A 157 8.25 8.46 9.28
C MET A 157 7.81 9.92 9.30
N ARG A 158 8.49 10.76 10.09
CA ARG A 158 8.23 12.20 10.15
C ARG A 158 8.37 12.86 8.77
N GLY A 159 9.36 12.44 7.97
CA GLY A 159 9.56 12.93 6.62
C GLY A 159 8.40 12.60 5.66
N HIS A 160 7.69 11.50 5.89
CA HIS A 160 6.49 11.16 5.13
C HIS A 160 5.25 11.90 5.64
N PHE A 161 5.08 12.00 6.97
CA PHE A 161 3.96 12.74 7.56
C PHE A 161 3.98 14.24 7.23
N GLY A 162 5.17 14.84 7.06
CA GLY A 162 5.29 16.26 6.69
C GLY A 162 4.99 16.59 5.23
N GLN A 163 4.55 15.62 4.41
CA GLN A 163 4.20 15.83 3.00
C GLN A 163 2.71 16.07 2.78
N GLY A 164 1.87 15.85 3.79
CA GLY A 164 0.43 16.12 3.78
C GLY A 164 0.05 17.45 4.41
#